data_AF-A0A9Q0YCA4-F1
#
_entry.id   AF-A0A9Q0YCA4-F1
#
_cell.length_a   1.000
_cell.length_b   1.000
_cell.length_c   1.000
_cell.angle_alpha   90.00
_cell.angle_beta   90.00
_cell.angle_gamma   90.00
#
_symmetry.space_group_name_H-M   'P 1'
#
loop_
_entity.id
_entity.type
_entity.pdbx_description
1 polymer ?
#
loop_
_entity_poly.entity_id
_entity_poly.type
_entity_poly.pdbx_seq_one_letter_code
_entity_poly.pdbx_strand_id
1 'polypeptide(L)'
;MDVTNIYLPYTDYRPKINGFVKSRWQELWDSSPENKLYQIRPTVGSGGHGAPSKRRDGIVLTRARIGHTYLTHAYLLHGDERPYCIPCDCAVTVSHILVDCYEYSHVRQKYYAVPDLKTLFEQTDPSLILGFLKESKLYKSF
;
A
#
# COMPACT_ATOMS: atom_id res chain seq x y z
N MET A 1 -21.62 -32.09 42.17
CA MET A 1 -20.69 -31.22 41.43
C MET A 1 -21.02 -29.80 41.83
N ASP A 2 -20.20 -29.21 42.70
CA ASP A 2 -20.43 -27.85 43.19
C ASP A 2 -20.19 -26.85 42.07
N VAL A 3 -21.22 -26.08 41.73
CA VAL A 3 -21.10 -24.96 40.80
C VAL A 3 -20.42 -23.83 41.56
N THR A 4 -19.11 -23.70 41.41
CA THR A 4 -18.38 -22.55 41.95
C THR A 4 -18.84 -21.28 41.24
N ASN A 5 -19.39 -20.34 42.00
CA ASN A 5 -19.82 -19.02 41.52
C ASN A 5 -18.59 -18.15 41.25
N ILE A 6 -17.85 -18.48 40.19
CA ILE A 6 -16.70 -17.72 39.73
C ILE A 6 -17.22 -16.58 38.89
N TYR A 7 -17.03 -15.34 39.36
CA TYR A 7 -17.35 -14.15 38.61
C TYR A 7 -16.43 -14.05 37.39
N LEU A 8 -16.97 -14.35 36.20
CA LEU A 8 -16.22 -14.22 34.95
C LEU A 8 -15.94 -12.74 34.69
N PRO A 9 -14.67 -12.31 34.64
CA PRO A 9 -14.37 -10.92 34.37
C PRO A 9 -14.78 -10.59 32.93
N TYR A 10 -15.45 -9.45 32.75
CA TYR A 10 -15.95 -9.02 31.43
C TYR A 10 -14.84 -8.93 30.36
N THR A 11 -13.58 -8.79 30.79
CA THR A 11 -12.39 -8.77 29.93
C THR A 11 -12.23 -10.03 29.10
N ASP A 12 -12.72 -11.18 29.57
CA ASP A 12 -12.59 -12.46 28.89
C ASP A 12 -13.43 -12.53 27.61
N TYR A 13 -14.45 -11.66 27.49
CA TYR A 13 -15.22 -11.51 26.26
C TYR A 13 -14.52 -10.63 25.22
N ARG A 14 -13.54 -9.81 25.61
CA ARG A 14 -12.86 -8.88 24.68
C ARG A 14 -12.22 -9.58 23.49
N PRO A 15 -11.49 -10.71 23.63
CA PRO A 15 -10.91 -11.40 22.48
C PRO A 15 -11.97 -11.88 21.49
N LYS A 16 -13.10 -12.39 21.97
CA LYS A 16 -14.22 -12.84 21.12
C LYS A 16 -14.85 -11.67 20.37
N ILE A 17 -15.12 -10.56 21.07
CA ILE A 17 -15.68 -9.35 20.47
C ILE A 17 -14.72 -8.78 19.43
N ASN A 18 -13.43 -8.65 19.77
CA ASN A 18 -12.41 -8.16 18.85
C ASN A 18 -12.24 -9.08 17.64
N GLY A 19 -12.32 -10.40 17.84
CA GLY A 19 -12.29 -11.38 16.76
C GLY A 19 -13.46 -11.20 15.79
N PHE A 20 -14.69 -11.04 16.32
CA PHE A 20 -15.89 -10.79 15.52
C PHE A 20 -15.84 -9.44 14.78
N VAL A 21 -15.43 -8.37 15.45
CA VAL A 21 -15.29 -7.05 14.81
C VAL A 21 -14.23 -7.11 13.70
N LYS A 22 -13.10 -7.78 13.95
CA LYS A 22 -12.04 -7.95 12.95
C LYS A 22 -12.50 -8.80 11.77
N SER A 23 -13.26 -9.88 11.99
CA SER A 23 -13.79 -10.68 10.90
C SER A 23 -14.77 -9.88 10.05
N ARG A 24 -15.66 -9.09 10.68
CA ARG A 24 -16.59 -8.23 9.94
C ARG A 24 -15.87 -7.15 9.14
N TRP A 25 -14.79 -6.58 9.69
CA TRP A 25 -13.93 -5.66 8.93
C TRP A 25 -13.21 -6.35 7.77
N GLN A 26 -12.73 -7.57 7.97
CA GLN A 26 -12.12 -8.35 6.90
C GLN A 26 -13.11 -8.63 5.77
N GLU A 27 -14.35 -9.02 6.08
CA GLU A 27 -15.41 -9.21 5.09
C GLU A 27 -15.69 -7.95 4.26
N LEU A 28 -15.80 -6.79 4.91
CA LEU A 28 -15.99 -5.50 4.22
C LEU A 28 -14.77 -5.12 3.35
N TRP A 29 -13.58 -5.47 3.82
CA TRP A 29 -12.33 -5.24 3.10
C TRP A 29 -12.25 -6.11 1.83
N ASP A 30 -12.61 -7.39 1.95
CA ASP A 30 -12.65 -8.33 0.83
C ASP A 30 -13.76 -7.97 -0.18
N SER A 31 -14.84 -7.32 0.24
CA SER A 31 -15.89 -6.81 -0.66
C SER A 31 -15.56 -5.49 -1.36
N SER A 32 -14.34 -4.96 -1.20
CA SER A 32 -13.92 -3.68 -1.77
C SER A 32 -12.80 -3.84 -2.83
N PRO A 33 -13.07 -4.50 -3.97
CA PRO A 33 -12.02 -4.91 -4.93
C PRO A 33 -11.33 -3.73 -5.63
N GLU A 34 -11.97 -2.57 -5.72
CA GLU A 34 -11.39 -1.37 -6.34
C GLU A 34 -10.35 -0.67 -5.47
N ASN A 35 -10.15 -1.13 -4.23
CA ASN A 35 -9.20 -0.53 -3.32
C ASN A 35 -7.75 -0.91 -3.70
N LYS A 36 -6.98 0.08 -4.18
CA LYS A 36 -5.56 -0.09 -4.56
C LYS A 36 -4.70 -0.70 -3.44
N LEU A 37 -5.02 -0.40 -2.18
CA LEU A 37 -4.25 -0.92 -1.04
C LEU A 37 -4.52 -2.41 -0.80
N TYR A 38 -5.67 -2.94 -1.23
CA TYR A 38 -6.03 -4.36 -1.07
C TYR A 38 -4.99 -5.28 -1.73
N GLN A 39 -4.48 -4.89 -2.90
CA GLN A 39 -3.43 -5.63 -3.63
C GLN A 39 -2.15 -5.82 -2.82
N ILE A 40 -1.84 -4.87 -1.94
CA ILE A 40 -0.66 -4.92 -1.06
C ILE A 40 -1.02 -5.55 0.29
N ARG A 41 -2.21 -5.28 0.81
CA ARG A 41 -2.67 -5.68 2.15
C ARG A 41 -4.06 -6.30 2.10
N PRO A 42 -4.17 -7.60 1.79
CA PRO A 42 -5.47 -8.28 1.82
C PRO A 42 -5.95 -8.53 3.25
N THR A 43 -5.06 -8.64 4.24
CA THR A 43 -5.44 -8.91 5.63
C THR A 43 -5.49 -7.63 6.46
N VAL A 44 -6.60 -7.40 7.16
CA VAL A 44 -6.77 -6.25 8.06
C VAL A 44 -5.86 -6.39 9.29
N GLY A 45 -5.09 -5.33 9.57
CA GLY A 45 -4.25 -5.22 10.76
C GLY A 45 -2.90 -5.94 10.69
N SER A 46 -2.49 -6.48 9.54
CA SER A 46 -1.09 -6.90 9.34
C SER A 46 -0.18 -5.67 9.38
N GLY A 47 0.84 -5.70 10.26
CA GLY A 47 1.78 -4.60 10.46
C GLY A 47 2.57 -4.27 9.19
N GLY A 48 3.03 -3.03 9.06
CA GLY A 48 3.98 -2.64 8.01
C GLY A 48 5.33 -2.26 8.62
N HIS A 49 6.32 -2.03 7.76
CA HIS A 49 7.56 -1.38 8.19
C HIS A 49 7.24 -0.13 9.01
N GLY A 50 8.03 0.09 10.07
CA GLY A 50 7.90 1.25 10.95
C GLY A 50 7.97 2.57 10.19
N ALA A 51 7.48 3.64 10.82
CA ALA A 51 7.53 4.97 10.20
C ALA A 51 8.98 5.36 9.87
N PRO A 52 9.27 5.87 8.65
CA PRO A 52 10.60 6.36 8.32
C PRO A 52 11.01 7.49 9.26
N SER A 53 12.33 7.61 9.50
CA SER A 53 12.87 8.68 10.36
C SER A 53 12.54 10.08 9.86
N LYS A 54 12.39 10.26 8.54
CA LYS A 54 11.99 11.52 7.90
C LYS A 54 10.50 11.50 7.56
N ARG A 55 9.77 12.50 8.08
CA ARG A 55 8.34 12.69 7.81
C ARG A 55 8.01 12.70 6.31
N ARG A 56 8.82 13.36 5.48
CA ARG A 56 8.57 13.44 4.02
C ARG A 56 8.67 12.06 3.36
N ASP A 57 9.64 11.24 3.75
CA ASP A 57 9.80 9.88 3.23
C ASP A 57 8.59 9.01 3.61
N GLY A 58 8.07 9.17 4.83
CA GLY A 58 6.83 8.51 5.26
C GLY A 58 5.61 8.89 4.42
N ILE A 59 5.48 10.18 4.08
CA ILE A 59 4.40 10.67 3.20
C ILE A 59 4.52 10.05 1.81
N VAL A 60 5.72 10.09 1.22
CA VAL A 60 5.99 9.56 -0.12
C VAL A 60 5.67 8.06 -0.18
N LEU A 61 6.15 7.27 0.78
CA LEU A 61 5.87 5.83 0.84
C LEU A 61 4.39 5.52 1.05
N THR A 62 3.70 6.29 1.91
CA THR A 62 2.27 6.10 2.14
C THR A 62 1.48 6.38 0.86
N ARG A 63 1.79 7.48 0.18
CA ARG A 63 1.18 7.85 -1.10
C ARG A 63 1.46 6.82 -2.19
N ALA A 64 2.69 6.31 -2.24
CA ALA A 64 3.06 5.21 -3.13
C ALA A 64 2.25 3.93 -2.86
N ARG A 65 2.07 3.55 -1.59
CA ARG A 65 1.26 2.38 -1.19
C ARG A 65 -0.21 2.50 -1.58
N ILE A 66 -0.83 3.66 -1.38
CA ILE A 66 -2.24 3.87 -1.78
C ILE A 66 -2.39 4.20 -3.26
N GLY A 67 -1.28 4.24 -4.01
CA GLY A 67 -1.26 4.53 -5.44
C GLY A 67 -1.70 5.95 -5.80
N HIS A 68 -1.29 6.93 -4.99
CA HIS A 68 -1.58 8.37 -5.18
C HIS A 68 -0.29 9.13 -5.49
N THR A 69 -0.28 9.87 -6.59
CA THR A 69 0.75 10.84 -6.96
C THR A 69 0.12 11.89 -7.85
N TYR A 70 0.64 13.12 -7.81
CA TYR A 70 0.19 14.19 -8.70
C TYR A 70 0.18 13.74 -10.16
N LEU A 71 1.21 13.01 -10.60
CA LEU A 71 1.32 12.52 -11.98
C LEU A 71 0.11 11.68 -12.43
N THR A 72 -0.51 10.92 -11.53
CA THR A 72 -1.60 9.99 -11.85
C THR A 72 -2.97 10.50 -11.42
N HIS A 73 -3.06 11.65 -10.75
CA HIS A 73 -4.33 12.19 -10.22
C HIS A 73 -4.60 13.63 -10.65
N ALA A 74 -3.61 14.37 -11.17
CA ALA A 74 -3.80 15.75 -11.63
C ALA A 74 -4.90 15.86 -12.69
N TYR A 75 -5.01 14.88 -13.60
CA TYR A 75 -6.06 14.86 -14.62
C TYR A 75 -7.47 14.87 -14.03
N LEU A 76 -7.71 14.23 -12.88
CA LEU A 76 -9.00 14.25 -12.19
C LEU A 76 -9.34 15.64 -11.65
N LEU A 77 -8.32 16.40 -11.24
CA LEU A 77 -8.49 17.74 -10.68
C LEU A 77 -8.74 18.78 -11.79
N HIS A 78 -8.11 18.60 -12.94
CA HIS A 78 -8.22 19.52 -14.08
C HIS A 78 -9.33 19.13 -15.07
N GLY A 79 -9.85 17.91 -14.99
CA GLY A 79 -10.77 17.38 -16.00
C GLY A 79 -10.08 17.03 -17.32
N ASP A 80 -8.75 16.84 -17.27
CA ASP A 80 -7.94 16.47 -18.43
C ASP A 80 -8.05 14.97 -18.73
N GLU A 81 -7.49 14.55 -19.86
CA GLU A 81 -7.36 13.13 -20.19
C GLU A 81 -6.40 12.41 -19.25
N ARG A 82 -6.69 11.12 -19.02
CA ARG A 82 -5.87 10.27 -18.16
C ARG A 82 -4.46 10.13 -18.75
N PRO A 83 -3.39 10.29 -17.95
CA PRO A 83 -2.02 10.14 -18.43
C PRO A 83 -1.77 8.75 -19.00
N TYR A 84 -1.10 8.70 -20.15
CA TYR A 84 -0.83 7.48 -20.91
C TYR A 84 0.67 7.24 -21.06
N CYS A 85 1.10 6.00 -20.86
CA CYS A 85 2.49 5.59 -21.05
C CYS A 85 2.66 5.10 -22.49
N ILE A 86 3.31 5.90 -23.34
CA ILE A 86 3.51 5.56 -24.76
C ILE A 86 4.35 4.27 -24.92
N PRO A 87 5.47 4.06 -24.21
CA PRO A 87 6.27 2.84 -24.37
C PRO A 87 5.55 1.55 -23.97
N CYS A 88 4.58 1.64 -23.05
CA CYS A 88 3.90 0.46 -22.49
C CYS A 88 2.45 0.31 -22.97
N ASP A 89 1.99 1.24 -23.81
CA ASP A 89 0.64 1.29 -24.37
C ASP A 89 -0.46 1.07 -23.31
N CYS A 90 -0.38 1.79 -22.19
CA CYS A 90 -1.34 1.67 -21.11
C CYS A 90 -1.45 2.95 -20.27
N ALA A 91 -2.52 3.06 -19.48
CA ALA A 91 -2.71 4.19 -18.58
C ALA A 91 -1.67 4.19 -17.45
N VAL A 92 -1.11 5.36 -17.15
CA VAL A 92 -0.10 5.50 -16.10
C VAL A 92 -0.75 5.31 -14.73
N THR A 93 -0.24 4.35 -13.96
CA THR A 93 -0.59 4.14 -12.55
C THR A 93 0.68 4.07 -11.69
N VAL A 94 0.52 4.19 -10.37
CA VAL A 94 1.65 4.00 -9.45
C VAL A 94 2.18 2.56 -9.50
N SER A 95 1.29 1.56 -9.63
CA SER A 95 1.71 0.16 -9.81
C SER A 95 2.58 0.00 -11.06
N HIS A 96 2.12 0.58 -12.17
CA HIS A 96 2.83 0.57 -13.42
C HIS A 96 4.23 1.17 -13.27
N ILE A 97 4.35 2.38 -12.73
CA ILE A 97 5.65 3.05 -12.53
C ILE A 97 6.60 2.22 -11.66
N LEU A 98 6.08 1.66 -10.55
CA LEU A 98 6.90 1.01 -9.54
C LEU A 98 7.32 -0.41 -9.92
N VAL A 99 6.58 -1.11 -10.77
CA VAL A 99 6.78 -2.56 -11.05
C VAL A 99 6.91 -2.85 -12.55
N ASP A 100 5.99 -2.32 -13.37
CA ASP A 100 5.79 -2.82 -14.75
C ASP A 100 6.45 -1.96 -15.83
N CYS A 101 6.63 -0.66 -15.58
CA CYS A 101 6.96 0.31 -16.61
C CYS A 101 8.32 0.04 -17.23
N TYR A 102 8.35 -0.12 -18.56
CA TYR A 102 9.57 -0.33 -19.35
C TYR A 102 10.49 0.89 -19.30
N GLU A 103 9.94 2.10 -19.41
CA GLU A 103 10.69 3.36 -19.35
C GLU A 103 11.55 3.45 -18.08
N TYR A 104 11.00 3.03 -16.94
CA TYR A 104 11.68 3.07 -15.65
C TYR A 104 12.47 1.79 -15.31
N SER A 105 12.46 0.77 -16.19
CA SER A 105 13.07 -0.54 -15.91
C SER A 105 14.56 -0.43 -15.58
N HIS A 106 15.31 0.34 -16.36
CA HIS A 106 16.75 0.52 -16.21
C HIS A 106 17.14 1.21 -14.89
N VAL A 107 16.32 2.13 -14.38
CA VAL A 107 16.54 2.75 -13.06
C VAL A 107 16.10 1.79 -11.97
N ARG A 108 14.92 1.18 -12.11
CA ARG A 108 14.32 0.28 -11.12
C ARG A 108 15.25 -0.88 -10.78
N GLN A 109 15.83 -1.52 -11.78
CA GLN A 109 16.76 -2.65 -11.62
C GLN A 109 18.02 -2.33 -10.79
N LYS A 110 18.40 -1.05 -10.64
CA LYS A 110 19.50 -0.64 -9.76
C LYS A 110 19.14 -0.70 -8.27
N TYR A 111 17.85 -0.62 -7.95
CA TYR A 111 17.35 -0.54 -6.58
C TYR A 111 16.65 -1.82 -6.14
N TYR A 112 15.77 -2.39 -6.98
CA TYR A 112 15.03 -3.60 -6.66
C TYR A 112 14.48 -4.28 -7.92
N ALA A 113 14.23 -5.58 -7.81
CA ALA A 113 13.54 -6.38 -8.82
C ALA A 113 12.51 -7.27 -8.12
N VAL A 114 11.23 -6.91 -8.28
CA VAL A 114 10.12 -7.59 -7.62
C VAL A 114 8.96 -7.77 -8.60
N PRO A 115 8.17 -8.85 -8.46
CA PRO A 115 7.09 -9.16 -9.40
C PRO A 115 5.81 -8.34 -9.17
N ASP A 116 5.59 -7.82 -7.96
CA ASP A 116 4.34 -7.14 -7.61
C ASP A 116 4.53 -6.07 -6.52
N LEU A 117 3.50 -5.25 -6.30
CA LEU A 117 3.53 -4.20 -5.27
C LEU A 117 3.55 -4.75 -3.84
N LYS A 118 3.00 -5.95 -3.63
CA LYS A 118 2.95 -6.56 -2.30
C LYS A 118 4.36 -6.88 -1.81
N THR A 119 5.10 -7.63 -2.61
CA THR A 119 6.52 -7.95 -2.39
C THR A 119 7.37 -6.69 -2.29
N LEU A 120 7.10 -5.68 -3.13
CA LEU A 120 7.77 -4.38 -3.02
C LEU A 120 7.64 -3.76 -1.63
N PHE A 121 6.42 -3.69 -1.08
CA PHE A 121 6.17 -2.97 0.18
C PHE A 121 6.28 -3.80 1.46
N GLU A 122 6.35 -5.13 1.35
CA GLU A 122 6.48 -6.05 2.49
C GLU A 122 7.91 -6.59 2.66
N GLN A 123 8.65 -6.78 1.56
CA GLN A 123 9.93 -7.51 1.56
C GLN A 123 11.13 -6.65 1.14
N THR A 124 10.89 -5.42 0.63
CA THR A 124 11.96 -4.53 0.19
C THR A 124 12.22 -3.43 1.22
N ASP A 125 13.50 -3.09 1.42
CA ASP A 125 13.85 -1.97 2.27
C ASP A 125 13.26 -0.65 1.72
N PRO A 126 12.54 0.13 2.53
CA PRO A 126 11.92 1.37 2.07
C PRO A 126 12.91 2.40 1.49
N SER A 127 14.18 2.36 1.89
CA SER A 127 15.23 3.25 1.35
C SER A 127 15.51 2.99 -0.14
N LEU A 128 15.36 1.75 -0.61
CA LEU A 128 15.54 1.38 -2.02
C LEU A 128 14.41 1.98 -2.87
N ILE A 129 13.16 1.90 -2.39
CA ILE A 129 12.00 2.53 -3.03
C ILE A 129 12.21 4.05 -3.11
N LEU A 130 12.66 4.65 -2.01
CA LEU A 130 12.94 6.10 -1.95
C LEU A 130 14.10 6.49 -2.87
N GLY A 131 15.13 5.65 -3.01
CA GLY A 131 16.25 5.84 -3.92
C GLY A 131 15.80 5.86 -5.38
N PHE A 132 15.03 4.85 -5.78
CA PHE A 132 14.39 4.80 -7.11
C PHE A 132 13.56 6.04 -7.40
N LEU A 133 12.70 6.46 -6.47
CA LEU A 133 11.85 7.64 -6.66
C LEU A 133 12.66 8.94 -6.79
N LYS A 134 13.83 9.02 -6.14
CA LYS A 134 14.72 10.18 -6.26
C LYS A 134 15.45 10.19 -7.60
N GLU A 135 16.02 9.07 -8.03
CA GLU A 135 16.76 8.97 -9.31
C GLU A 135 15.83 9.15 -10.52
N SER A 136 14.61 8.59 -10.46
CA SER A 136 13.56 8.77 -11.48
C SER A 136 12.91 10.17 -11.47
N LYS A 137 13.31 11.06 -10.56
CA LYS A 137 12.76 12.42 -10.35
C LYS A 137 11.26 12.45 -9.98
N LEU A 138 10.71 11.33 -9.53
CA LEU A 138 9.30 11.21 -9.13
C LEU A 138 9.05 11.58 -7.66
N TYR A 139 10.09 11.64 -6.82
CA TYR A 139 9.95 11.87 -5.38
C TYR A 139 9.12 13.10 -5.00
N LYS A 140 9.13 14.16 -5.82
CA LYS A 140 8.36 15.39 -5.54
C LYS A 140 6.89 15.30 -5.97
N SER A 141 6.55 14.40 -6.89
CA SER A 141 5.17 14.21 -7.35
C SER A 141 4.33 13.39 -6.36
N PHE A 142 5.00 12.55 -5.57
CA PHE A 142 4.46 11.93 -4.35
C PHE A 142 4.56 12.89 -3.19
#